data_AF-A0AAP3H2W0-F1
#
_entry.id   AF-A0AAP3H2W0-F1
#
_cell.length_a   1.000
_cell.length_b   1.000
_cell.length_c   1.000
_cell.angle_alpha   90.00
_cell.angle_beta   90.00
_cell.angle_gamma   90.00
#
_symmetry.space_group_name_H-M   'P 1'
#
loop_
_entity.id
_entity.type
_entity.pdbx_description
1 polymer ?
#
loop_
_entity_poly.entity_id
_entity_poly.type
_entity_poly.pdbx_seq_one_letter_code
_entity_poly.pdbx_strand_id
1 'polypeptide(L)'
;MRRRDKNGNRGAVALPTRRRREDPMAAYDRLPAPLRAWLQEAALPWSAQSCQRIWQAARRDGLSPEAALARLDAAERKTLNRSARV
;
A
#
# COMPACT_ATOMS: atom_id res chain seq x y z
N MET A 1 11.42 -32.81 9.85
CA MET A 1 10.83 -31.71 9.06
C MET A 1 11.69 -30.45 9.26
N ARG A 2 12.57 -30.10 8.30
CA ARG A 2 13.54 -29.00 8.47
C ARG A 2 12.81 -27.66 8.51
N ARG A 3 13.00 -26.88 9.58
CA ARG A 3 12.49 -25.50 9.65
C ARG A 3 13.21 -24.71 8.56
N ARG A 4 12.45 -24.23 7.57
CA ARG A 4 12.98 -23.40 6.47
C ARG A 4 13.51 -22.11 7.09
N ASP A 5 14.82 -21.91 6.99
CA ASP A 5 15.49 -20.72 7.51
C ASP A 5 14.84 -19.48 6.91
N LYS A 6 14.19 -18.66 7.76
CA LYS A 6 13.37 -17.52 7.33
C LYS A 6 14.19 -16.33 6.84
N ASN A 7 15.51 -16.45 6.79
CA ASN A 7 16.40 -15.31 6.54
C ASN A 7 16.66 -15.00 5.06
N GLY A 8 16.34 -15.91 4.14
CA GLY A 8 16.56 -15.67 2.71
C GLY A 8 17.94 -15.05 2.41
N ASN A 9 17.99 -14.12 1.47
CA ASN A 9 19.15 -13.35 1.02
C ASN A 9 19.50 -12.14 1.92
N ARG A 10 19.05 -12.08 3.19
CA ARG A 10 19.21 -10.88 4.04
C ARG A 10 20.55 -10.75 4.77
N GLY A 11 21.43 -11.75 4.73
CA GLY A 11 22.68 -11.71 5.49
C GLY A 11 22.46 -11.54 7.00
N ALA A 12 23.49 -11.09 7.73
CA ALA A 12 23.44 -10.89 9.18
C ALA A 12 23.10 -9.43 9.52
N VAL A 13 21.81 -9.08 9.49
CA VAL A 13 21.30 -7.80 9.98
C VAL A 13 20.48 -8.00 11.25
N ALA A 14 20.76 -7.19 12.28
CA ALA A 14 20.05 -7.22 13.56
C ALA A 14 18.68 -6.51 13.54
N LEU A 15 18.22 -6.06 12.36
CA LEU A 15 16.95 -5.35 12.23
C LEU A 15 15.77 -6.35 12.26
N PRO A 16 14.78 -6.15 13.15
CA PRO A 16 13.65 -7.05 13.26
C PRO A 16 12.77 -6.99 12.01
N THR A 17 12.56 -8.12 11.37
CA THR A 17 11.60 -8.22 10.26
C THR A 17 10.17 -8.30 10.81
N ARG A 18 9.34 -7.30 10.53
CA ARG A 18 7.91 -7.38 10.85
C ARG A 18 7.21 -8.34 9.90
N ARG A 19 6.66 -9.44 10.44
CA ARG A 19 5.88 -10.41 9.66
C ARG A 19 4.57 -9.76 9.21
N ARG A 20 4.42 -9.48 7.92
CA ARG A 20 3.13 -9.07 7.33
C ARG A 20 2.28 -10.31 7.06
N ARG A 21 0.96 -10.21 7.25
CA ARG A 21 0.02 -11.32 6.97
C ARG A 21 -0.11 -11.61 5.48
N GLU A 22 0.31 -10.67 4.63
CA GLU A 22 0.22 -10.76 3.17
C GLU A 22 1.59 -10.49 2.54
N ASP A 23 1.82 -11.09 1.36
CA ASP A 23 2.97 -10.81 0.51
C ASP A 23 2.80 -9.42 -0.14
N PRO A 24 3.67 -8.43 0.19
CA PRO A 24 3.55 -7.07 -0.31
C PRO A 24 3.69 -6.97 -1.84
N MET A 25 4.49 -7.83 -2.47
CA MET A 25 4.65 -7.82 -3.92
C MET A 25 3.38 -8.36 -4.59
N ALA A 26 2.87 -9.50 -4.11
CA ALA A 26 1.63 -10.06 -4.63
C ALA A 26 0.43 -9.11 -4.44
N ALA A 27 0.40 -8.35 -3.33
CA ALA A 27 -0.63 -7.34 -3.10
C ALA A 27 -0.54 -6.19 -4.11
N TYR A 28 0.67 -5.75 -4.44
CA TYR A 28 0.92 -4.71 -5.45
C TYR A 28 0.58 -5.18 -6.87
N ASP A 29 0.97 -6.40 -7.22
CA ASP A 29 0.74 -6.98 -8.55
C ASP A 29 -0.75 -7.19 -8.85
N ARG A 30 -1.58 -7.34 -7.82
CA ARG A 30 -3.05 -7.45 -7.93
C ARG A 30 -3.77 -6.11 -8.10
N LEU A 31 -3.08 -4.98 -7.98
CA LEU A 31 -3.71 -3.67 -8.10
C LEU A 31 -4.08 -3.36 -9.56
N PRO A 32 -5.23 -2.70 -9.82
CA PRO A 32 -5.56 -2.19 -11.13
C PRO A 32 -4.49 -1.22 -11.65
N ALA A 33 -4.25 -1.21 -12.96
CA ALA A 33 -3.30 -0.30 -13.61
C ALA A 33 -3.42 1.19 -13.17
N PRO A 34 -4.61 1.82 -13.14
CA PRO A 34 -4.74 3.22 -12.70
C PRO A 34 -4.35 3.40 -11.23
N LEU A 35 -4.62 2.41 -10.38
CA LEU A 35 -4.25 2.47 -8.97
C LEU A 35 -2.75 2.29 -8.77
N ARG A 36 -2.08 1.47 -9.59
CA ARG A 36 -0.62 1.34 -9.56
C ARG A 36 0.07 2.62 -9.99
N ALA A 37 -0.42 3.26 -11.07
CA ALA A 37 0.11 4.54 -11.53
C ALA A 37 -0.01 5.61 -10.44
N TRP A 38 -1.18 5.71 -9.80
CA TRP A 38 -1.36 6.60 -8.65
C TRP A 38 -0.38 6.31 -7.51
N LEU A 39 -0.15 5.04 -7.17
CA LEU A 39 0.77 4.67 -6.10
C LEU A 39 2.23 5.04 -6.40
N GLN A 40 2.61 5.09 -7.68
CA GLN A 40 3.96 5.50 -8.10
C GLN A 40 4.19 7.01 -7.94
N GLU A 41 3.13 7.81 -8.10
CA GLU A 41 3.17 9.28 -7.98
C GLU A 41 2.89 9.79 -6.55
N ALA A 42 2.40 8.91 -5.66
CA ALA A 42 2.06 9.27 -4.29
C ALA A 42 3.30 9.77 -3.50
N ALA A 43 3.14 10.86 -2.77
CA ALA A 43 4.21 11.49 -2.00
C ALA A 43 4.52 10.74 -0.69
N LEU A 44 3.56 9.98 -0.16
CA LEU A 44 3.73 9.19 1.06
C LEU A 44 4.02 7.71 0.75
N PRO A 45 4.77 6.99 1.62
CA PRO A 45 5.02 5.56 1.48
C PRO A 45 3.78 4.75 1.89
N TRP A 46 2.72 4.83 1.09
CA TRP A 46 1.47 4.09 1.27
C TRP A 46 1.68 2.59 1.07
N SER A 47 0.95 1.78 1.84
CA SER A 47 0.90 0.35 1.59
C SER A 47 -0.13 0.03 0.49
N ALA A 48 0.23 -0.87 -0.43
CA ALA A 48 -0.66 -1.33 -1.51
C ALA A 48 -2.05 -1.75 -0.99
N GLN A 49 -2.10 -2.43 0.15
CA GLN A 49 -3.34 -2.89 0.78
C GLN A 49 -4.25 -1.73 1.23
N SER A 50 -3.68 -0.67 1.80
CA SER A 50 -4.45 0.52 2.20
C SER A 50 -5.09 1.19 1.00
N CYS A 51 -4.33 1.37 -0.08
CA CYS A 51 -4.82 1.97 -1.32
C CYS A 51 -5.89 1.10 -1.98
N GLN A 52 -5.68 -0.22 -2.01
CA GLN A 52 -6.65 -1.18 -2.53
C GLN A 52 -7.98 -1.11 -1.75
N ARG A 53 -7.93 -1.00 -0.42
CA ARG A 53 -9.15 -0.87 0.41
C ARG A 53 -9.94 0.39 0.09
N ILE A 54 -9.27 1.53 -0.04
CA ILE A 54 -9.93 2.81 -0.37
C ILE A 54 -10.52 2.74 -1.78
N TRP A 55 -9.77 2.20 -2.73
CA TRP A 55 -10.23 1.98 -4.10
C TRP A 55 -11.46 1.07 -4.16
N GLN A 56 -11.42 -0.09 -3.51
CA GLN A 56 -12.56 -1.03 -3.50
C GLN A 56 -13.78 -0.42 -2.82
N ALA A 57 -13.60 0.34 -1.73
CA ALA A 57 -14.70 1.05 -1.10
C ALA A 57 -15.32 2.07 -2.06
N ALA A 58 -14.51 2.86 -2.76
CA ALA A 58 -15.00 3.80 -3.75
C ALA A 58 -15.73 3.11 -4.93
N ARG A 59 -15.17 2.01 -5.43
CA ARG A 59 -15.81 1.21 -6.49
C ARG A 59 -17.14 0.60 -6.06
N ARG A 60 -17.25 0.16 -4.81
CA ARG A 60 -18.52 -0.34 -4.23
C ARG A 60 -19.55 0.78 -4.08
N ASP A 61 -19.11 2.00 -3.77
CA ASP A 61 -19.97 3.19 -3.73
C ASP A 61 -20.41 3.65 -5.15
N GLY A 62 -20.01 2.93 -6.22
CA GLY A 62 -20.38 3.24 -7.60
C GLY A 62 -19.55 4.34 -8.26
N LEU A 63 -18.44 4.75 -7.63
CA LEU A 63 -17.60 5.82 -8.14
C LEU A 63 -16.85 5.39 -9.40
N SER A 64 -16.68 6.34 -10.32
CA SER A 64 -15.80 6.17 -11.47
C SER A 64 -14.35 5.95 -11.01
N PRO A 65 -13.50 5.34 -11.83
CA PRO A 65 -12.08 5.18 -11.54
C PRO A 65 -11.40 6.50 -11.12
N GLU A 66 -11.72 7.59 -11.79
CA GLU A 66 -11.17 8.93 -11.56
C GLU A 66 -11.62 9.47 -10.20
N ALA A 67 -12.90 9.29 -9.86
CA ALA A 67 -13.43 9.71 -8.57
C ALA A 67 -12.88 8.86 -7.40
N ALA A 68 -12.54 7.59 -7.67
CA ALA A 68 -11.83 6.75 -6.71
C ALA A 68 -10.39 7.22 -6.48
N LEU A 69 -9.68 7.68 -7.52
CA LEU A 69 -8.36 8.32 -7.39
C LEU A 69 -8.44 9.63 -6.60
N ALA A 70 -9.42 10.49 -6.90
CA ALA A 70 -9.61 11.73 -6.15
C ALA A 70 -9.86 11.49 -4.65
N ARG A 71 -10.51 10.38 -4.30
CA ARG A 71 -10.70 9.96 -2.89
C ARG A 71 -9.39 9.52 -2.23
N LEU A 72 -8.48 8.91 -2.99
CA LEU A 72 -7.12 8.60 -2.53
C LEU A 72 -6.29 9.87 -2.31
N ASP A 73 -6.35 10.83 -3.24
CA ASP A 73 -5.68 12.14 -3.09
C ASP A 73 -6.16 12.88 -1.84
N ALA A 74 -7.48 12.88 -1.60
CA ALA A 74 -8.03 13.48 -0.40
C ALA A 74 -7.55 12.78 0.89
N ALA A 75 -7.34 11.47 0.86
CA ALA A 75 -6.79 10.72 1.97
C ALA A 75 -5.30 11.04 2.17
N GLU A 76 -4.52 11.17 1.09
CA GLU A 76 -3.12 11.58 1.14
C GLU A 76 -2.96 12.97 1.75
N ARG A 77 -3.70 13.97 1.24
CA ARG A 77 -3.66 15.34 1.77
C ARG A 77 -4.02 15.41 3.25
N LYS A 78 -5.00 14.61 3.70
CA LYS A 78 -5.35 14.52 5.14
C LYS A 78 -4.20 13.94 5.97
N THR A 79 -3.53 12.91 5.47
CA THR A 79 -2.38 12.30 6.15
C THR A 79 -1.19 13.26 6.19
N LEU A 80 -0.88 13.93 5.07
CA LEU A 80 0.17 14.94 4.97
C LEU A 80 -0.07 16.09 5.96
N ASN A 81 -1.28 16.62 6.03
CA ASN A 81 -1.63 17.68 6.99
C ASN A 81 -1.50 17.22 8.45
N ARG A 82 -1.70 15.93 8.73
CA ARG A 82 -1.52 15.35 10.07
C ARG A 82 -0.04 15.18 10.41
N SER A 83 0.78 14.72 9.46
CA SER A 83 2.22 14.53 9.66
C SER A 83 3.01 15.84 9.65
N ALA A 84 2.54 16.87 8.93
CA ALA A 84 3.15 18.20 8.89
C ALA A 84 2.92 19.03 10.16
N ARG A 85 2.11 18.54 11.11
CA ARG A 85 1.86 19.16 12.42
C ARG A 85 2.89 18.77 13.50
N VAL A 86 4.02 18.19 13.11
CA VAL A 86 5.12 17.82 14.02
C VAL A 86 6.12 18.95 14.10
#